data_AF-A0A9E4ZSK0-F1
#
_entry.id   AF-A0A9E4ZSK0-F1
#
_cell.length_a   1.000
_cell.length_b   1.000
_cell.length_c   1.000
_cell.angle_alpha   90.00
_cell.angle_beta   90.00
_cell.angle_gamma   90.00
#
_symmetry.space_group_name_H-M   'P 1'
#
loop_
_entity.id
_entity.type
_entity.pdbx_description
1 polymer ?
#
loop_
_entity_poly.entity_id
_entity_poly.type
_entity_poly.pdbx_seq_one_letter_code
_entity_poly.pdbx_strand_id
1 'polypeptide(L)'
;MFCSKIHRIGFIVNPIAGMGGRVGLKGTDGDAYRIALERGAQPISPLRAIEFLNSIQAECFEIHAAPGVMGAEEVEASRQRNRLAGVIGEIRGEVTTRDDTIRIAAAMKRVVDALVFVGGDGTARDILEAVDGELPVLGVPSGVKMYSSVFALNPRVAAEILARFIRGEASIEEREVLDVDEEAFRSDRLSLKIHGYLKTIVYHGLTQASKTIMAGADEELSKKAIAEYIVENMEPDVPYILGPGSTVKAVCRELNVECTLLGVDVVVDKVLVLKDAWEKQLLEILDKYGRAKLIVTPIGGQGFLLGRGNQQISPRVLSRMRREDLVIVATESKIKQLKTLYVDTGDPILDRALEGYYRVVVGYGRSIVVKVSSGRFFENSNSN
;
A
#
# COMPACT_ATOMS: atom_id res chain seq x y z
N MET A 1 -0.82 -2.05 34.18
CA MET A 1 0.39 -2.90 34.35
C MET A 1 1.54 -1.99 34.81
N PHE A 2 2.42 -2.38 35.75
CA PHE A 2 3.53 -1.47 36.12
C PHE A 2 4.55 -1.40 34.98
N CYS A 3 4.84 -0.19 34.53
CA CYS A 3 5.72 0.04 33.40
C CYS A 3 7.18 0.07 33.86
N SER A 4 8.01 -0.87 33.40
CA SER A 4 9.44 -0.93 33.77
C SER A 4 10.30 0.10 33.03
N LYS A 5 9.90 0.49 31.81
CA LYS A 5 10.51 1.55 31.00
C LYS A 5 9.43 2.20 30.14
N ILE A 6 9.40 3.54 30.10
CA ILE A 6 8.61 4.28 29.11
C ILE A 6 9.43 4.40 27.83
N HIS A 7 8.91 3.89 26.72
CA HIS A 7 9.52 4.05 25.40
C HIS A 7 9.15 5.41 24.80
N ARG A 8 10.15 6.14 24.31
CA ARG A 8 9.96 7.42 23.63
C ARG A 8 9.86 7.17 22.13
N ILE A 9 8.68 7.39 21.56
CA ILE A 9 8.41 7.11 20.15
C ILE A 9 8.37 8.43 19.38
N GLY A 10 9.28 8.60 18.43
CA GLY A 10 9.23 9.69 17.46
C GLY A 10 8.11 9.45 16.46
N PHE A 11 7.37 10.48 16.08
CA PHE A 11 6.26 10.36 15.13
C PHE A 11 6.29 11.47 14.06
N ILE A 12 6.38 11.05 12.80
CA ILE A 12 6.41 11.95 11.63
C ILE A 12 5.38 11.48 10.60
N VAL A 13 4.64 12.43 10.03
CA VAL A 13 3.69 12.25 8.94
C VAL A 13 4.18 13.10 7.79
N ASN A 14 4.31 12.50 6.60
CA ASN A 14 4.40 13.27 5.37
C ASN A 14 2.96 13.60 4.91
N PRO A 15 2.48 14.84 5.06
CA PRO A 15 1.06 15.19 4.88
C PRO A 15 0.57 15.05 3.43
N ILE A 16 1.47 15.04 2.45
CA ILE A 16 1.12 14.95 1.02
C ILE A 16 1.25 13.53 0.46
N ALA A 17 1.77 12.59 1.27
CA ALA A 17 2.01 11.23 0.80
C ALA A 17 0.70 10.47 0.49
N GLY A 18 0.72 9.73 -0.63
CA GLY A 18 -0.38 8.88 -1.04
C GLY A 18 -1.43 9.54 -1.94
N MET A 19 -1.36 10.86 -2.20
CA MET A 19 -2.35 11.57 -3.03
C MET A 19 -2.29 11.17 -4.52
N GLY A 20 -1.09 10.87 -5.04
CA GLY A 20 -0.87 10.71 -6.48
C GLY A 20 -1.54 9.47 -7.08
N GLY A 21 -1.57 8.34 -6.36
CA GLY A 21 -2.08 7.10 -6.93
C GLY A 21 -3.59 7.08 -7.21
N ARG A 22 -4.41 7.83 -6.44
CA ARG A 22 -5.86 7.95 -6.71
C ARG A 22 -6.17 8.64 -8.03
N VAL A 23 -5.31 9.57 -8.45
CA VAL A 23 -5.48 10.41 -9.65
C VAL A 23 -4.60 9.95 -10.82
N GLY A 24 -4.09 8.72 -10.76
CA GLY A 24 -3.23 8.13 -11.78
C GLY A 24 -1.84 8.78 -11.88
N LEU A 25 -1.46 9.61 -10.90
CA LEU A 25 -0.14 10.21 -10.85
C LEU A 25 0.87 9.22 -10.24
N LYS A 26 2.11 9.38 -10.70
CA LYS A 26 3.20 8.44 -10.47
C LYS A 26 4.11 8.88 -9.31
N GLY A 27 3.63 9.80 -8.47
CA GLY A 27 4.27 10.46 -7.33
C GLY A 27 3.47 11.70 -6.92
N THR A 28 3.89 12.40 -5.87
CA THR A 28 3.27 13.67 -5.40
C THR A 28 4.28 14.80 -5.24
N ASP A 29 5.49 14.64 -5.76
CA ASP A 29 6.56 15.62 -5.59
C ASP A 29 6.50 16.71 -6.69
N GLY A 30 6.88 17.94 -6.33
CA GLY A 30 6.92 19.07 -7.27
C GLY A 30 5.56 19.42 -7.88
N ASP A 31 5.52 19.61 -9.21
CA ASP A 31 4.28 19.97 -9.93
C ASP A 31 3.20 18.88 -9.85
N ALA A 32 3.56 17.63 -9.56
CA ALA A 32 2.59 16.54 -9.39
C ALA A 32 1.65 16.79 -8.20
N TYR A 33 2.10 17.51 -7.17
CA TYR A 33 1.24 17.92 -6.06
C TYR A 33 0.08 18.81 -6.52
N ARG A 34 0.37 19.85 -7.32
CA ARG A 34 -0.65 20.78 -7.84
C ARG A 34 -1.62 20.06 -8.76
N ILE A 35 -1.11 19.23 -9.67
CA ILE A 35 -1.95 18.42 -10.58
C ILE A 35 -2.84 17.46 -9.79
N ALA A 36 -2.34 16.89 -8.67
CA ALA A 36 -3.15 16.02 -7.83
C ALA A 36 -4.33 16.76 -7.21
N LEU A 37 -4.09 17.98 -6.70
CA LEU A 37 -5.14 18.84 -6.15
C LEU A 37 -6.16 19.25 -7.21
N GLU A 38 -5.72 19.66 -8.40
CA GLU A 38 -6.62 19.99 -9.54
C GLU A 38 -7.48 18.80 -9.95
N ARG A 39 -6.95 17.58 -9.85
CA ARG A 39 -7.69 16.33 -10.10
C ARG A 39 -8.55 15.88 -8.90
N GLY A 40 -8.64 16.69 -7.85
CA GLY A 40 -9.48 16.43 -6.67
C GLY A 40 -8.91 15.42 -5.68
N ALA A 41 -7.60 15.15 -5.71
CA ALA A 41 -6.97 14.29 -4.71
C ALA A 41 -7.05 14.92 -3.32
N GLN A 42 -7.35 14.10 -2.32
CA GLN A 42 -7.34 14.50 -0.91
C GLN A 42 -6.17 13.83 -0.16
N PRO A 43 -5.57 14.49 0.84
CA PRO A 43 -4.55 13.89 1.70
C PRO A 43 -5.03 12.58 2.34
N ILE A 44 -4.23 11.53 2.21
CA ILE A 44 -4.55 10.19 2.75
C ILE A 44 -3.71 9.89 4.00
N SER A 45 -2.47 10.37 4.05
CA SER A 45 -1.54 10.13 5.17
C SER A 45 -2.08 10.58 6.53
N PRO A 46 -2.77 11.72 6.72
CA PRO A 46 -3.32 12.09 8.03
C PRO A 46 -4.34 11.07 8.54
N LEU A 47 -5.21 10.57 7.66
CA LEU A 47 -6.21 9.56 8.03
C LEU A 47 -5.54 8.22 8.41
N ARG A 48 -4.51 7.82 7.67
CA ARG A 48 -3.73 6.61 7.94
C ARG A 48 -2.93 6.73 9.24
N ALA A 49 -2.39 7.91 9.53
CA ALA A 49 -1.72 8.24 10.79
C ALA A 49 -2.67 8.11 11.98
N ILE A 50 -3.86 8.71 11.89
CA ILE A 50 -4.90 8.59 12.93
C ILE A 50 -5.36 7.14 13.10
N GLU A 51 -5.53 6.39 12.01
CA GLU A 51 -5.87 4.96 12.07
C GLU A 51 -4.80 4.16 12.82
N PHE A 52 -3.52 4.38 12.52
CA PHE A 52 -2.39 3.77 13.22
C PHE A 52 -2.44 4.12 14.71
N LEU A 53 -2.47 5.40 15.07
CA LEU A 53 -2.47 5.88 16.46
C LEU A 53 -3.62 5.29 17.28
N ASN A 54 -4.83 5.27 16.69
CA ASN A 54 -6.04 4.72 17.32
C ASN A 54 -6.01 3.20 17.50
N SER A 55 -5.12 2.51 16.78
CA SER A 55 -4.97 1.05 16.83
C SER A 55 -3.88 0.58 17.80
N ILE A 56 -3.07 1.50 18.37
CA ILE A 56 -2.00 1.13 19.31
C ILE A 56 -2.62 0.62 20.61
N GLN A 57 -2.30 -0.63 20.96
CA GLN A 57 -2.70 -1.26 22.22
C GLN A 57 -1.48 -1.48 23.13
N ALA A 58 -0.93 -0.39 23.67
CA ALA A 58 0.19 -0.42 24.62
C ALA A 58 0.05 0.66 25.70
N GLU A 59 0.64 0.43 26.88
CA GLU A 59 0.59 1.38 28.00
C GLU A 59 1.90 2.17 28.19
N CYS A 60 3.03 1.59 27.79
CA CYS A 60 4.38 1.95 28.21
C CYS A 60 5.14 2.84 27.23
N PHE A 61 4.51 3.91 26.75
CA PHE A 61 5.14 4.79 25.77
C PHE A 61 4.63 6.23 25.81
N GLU A 62 5.46 7.13 25.32
CA GLU A 62 5.15 8.52 25.04
C GLU A 62 5.53 8.88 23.60
N ILE A 63 4.88 9.91 23.05
CA ILE A 63 5.02 10.33 21.66
C ILE A 63 5.73 11.69 21.61
N HIS A 64 6.79 11.77 20.81
CA HIS A 64 7.47 13.00 20.43
C HIS A 64 7.14 13.26 18.95
N ALA A 65 6.22 14.18 18.67
CA ALA A 65 5.67 14.37 17.33
C ALA A 65 6.35 15.52 16.57
N ALA A 66 6.33 15.47 15.25
CA ALA A 66 6.69 16.62 14.42
C ALA A 66 5.58 17.68 14.46
N PRO A 67 5.90 18.97 14.28
CA PRO A 67 4.95 20.07 14.38
C PRO A 67 3.77 20.00 13.40
N GLY A 68 2.61 20.50 13.84
CA GLY A 68 1.43 20.71 13.01
C GLY A 68 0.96 19.46 12.26
N VAL A 69 0.62 19.65 10.98
CA VAL A 69 0.23 18.63 10.00
C VAL A 69 1.28 17.54 9.73
N MET A 70 2.49 17.66 10.28
CA MET A 70 3.52 16.61 10.18
C MET A 70 3.44 15.60 11.33
N GLY A 71 2.45 15.66 12.21
CA GLY A 71 2.18 14.60 13.17
C GLY A 71 1.51 15.03 14.47
N ALA A 72 1.81 16.25 14.97
CA ALA A 72 1.26 16.73 16.23
C ALA A 72 -0.28 16.84 16.16
N GLU A 73 -0.82 17.36 15.06
CA GLU A 73 -2.26 17.46 14.83
C GLU A 73 -2.93 16.08 14.81
N GLU A 74 -2.31 15.08 14.17
CA GLU A 74 -2.83 13.71 14.13
C GLU A 74 -2.80 13.04 15.51
N VAL A 75 -1.77 13.29 16.32
CA VAL A 75 -1.69 12.80 17.70
C VAL A 75 -2.79 13.41 18.55
N GLU A 76 -2.98 14.72 18.48
CA GLU A 76 -4.03 15.45 19.20
C GLU A 76 -5.45 15.00 18.82
N ALA A 77 -5.67 14.69 17.53
CA ALA A 77 -6.93 14.18 17.01
C ALA A 77 -7.19 12.69 17.34
N SER A 78 -6.20 11.97 17.88
CA SER A 78 -6.28 10.53 18.14
C SER A 78 -6.63 10.19 19.59
N ARG A 79 -6.89 8.90 19.82
CA ARG A 79 -7.02 8.30 21.16
C ARG A 79 -5.73 8.37 21.98
N GLN A 80 -4.60 8.71 21.37
CA GLN A 80 -3.29 8.82 22.02
C GLN A 80 -2.91 10.26 22.39
N ARG A 81 -3.81 11.24 22.29
CA ARG A 81 -3.53 12.66 22.60
C ARG A 81 -2.86 12.89 23.95
N ASN A 82 -3.22 12.10 24.97
CA ASN A 82 -2.66 12.21 26.32
C ASN A 82 -1.22 11.67 26.43
N ARG A 83 -0.66 11.12 25.34
CA ARG A 83 0.71 10.61 25.26
C ARG A 83 1.65 11.55 24.53
N LEU A 84 1.18 12.69 24.02
CA LEU A 84 2.05 13.68 23.40
C LEU A 84 2.95 14.32 24.49
N ALA A 85 4.22 13.95 24.50
CA ALA A 85 5.22 14.44 25.46
C ALA A 85 6.01 15.64 24.94
N GLY A 86 6.11 15.81 23.61
CA GLY A 86 6.82 16.93 23.03
C GLY A 86 6.57 17.07 21.53
N VAL A 87 6.71 18.32 21.05
CA VAL A 87 6.75 18.64 19.62
C VAL A 87 8.20 19.00 19.26
N ILE A 88 8.78 18.28 18.30
CA ILE A 88 10.21 18.39 17.95
C ILE A 88 10.35 19.04 16.58
N GLY A 89 11.11 20.15 16.53
CA GLY A 89 11.41 20.89 15.31
C GLY A 89 10.40 22.00 15.02
N GLU A 90 10.45 22.53 13.79
CA GLU A 90 9.62 23.65 13.32
C GLU A 90 9.35 23.46 11.82
N ILE A 91 8.19 23.91 11.32
CA ILE A 91 7.91 23.97 9.88
C ILE A 91 8.42 25.30 9.35
N ARG A 92 9.25 25.30 8.30
CA ARG A 92 9.80 26.52 7.70
C ARG A 92 9.06 26.88 6.40
N GLY A 93 7.86 27.43 6.55
CA GLY A 93 7.06 27.94 5.43
C GLY A 93 5.59 27.60 5.55
N GLU A 94 4.81 27.98 4.53
CA GLU A 94 3.38 27.69 4.45
C GLU A 94 3.10 26.24 3.99
N VAL A 95 4.07 25.60 3.34
CA VAL A 95 3.98 24.23 2.82
C VAL A 95 5.18 23.43 3.30
N THR A 96 4.94 22.22 3.80
CA THR A 96 5.98 21.31 4.28
C THR A 96 6.81 20.75 3.12
N THR A 97 8.10 20.52 3.37
CA THR A 97 9.04 20.01 2.37
C THR A 97 9.75 18.72 2.82
N ARG A 98 10.46 18.07 1.89
CA ARG A 98 11.36 16.95 2.23
C ARG A 98 12.43 17.39 3.24
N ASP A 99 12.92 18.62 3.15
CA ASP A 99 13.95 19.15 4.04
C ASP A 99 13.43 19.31 5.47
N ASP A 100 12.14 19.61 5.65
CA ASP A 100 11.50 19.57 6.96
C ASP A 100 11.50 18.15 7.52
N THR A 101 11.16 17.15 6.71
CA THR A 101 11.16 15.73 7.13
C THR A 101 12.55 15.30 7.60
N ILE A 102 13.60 15.60 6.81
CA ILE A 102 14.98 15.24 7.13
C ILE A 102 15.44 15.93 8.42
N ARG A 103 15.25 17.24 8.51
CA ARG A 103 15.71 18.05 9.65
C ARG A 103 15.01 17.65 10.95
N ILE A 104 13.70 17.41 10.91
CA ILE A 104 12.93 16.99 12.08
C ILE A 104 13.30 15.57 12.50
N ALA A 105 13.43 14.63 11.56
CA ALA A 105 13.87 13.26 11.87
C ALA A 105 15.26 13.22 12.50
N ALA A 106 16.21 14.02 11.97
CA ALA A 106 17.55 14.14 12.54
C ALA A 106 17.54 14.72 13.97
N ALA A 107 16.64 15.68 14.25
CA ALA A 107 16.45 16.21 15.60
C ALA A 107 15.85 15.15 16.55
N MET A 108 14.86 14.38 16.09
CA MET A 108 14.23 13.30 16.87
C MET A 108 15.19 12.17 17.21
N LYS A 109 16.13 11.83 16.32
CA LYS A 109 17.10 10.73 16.51
C LYS A 109 17.80 10.75 17.87
N ARG A 110 18.02 11.93 18.44
CA ARG A 110 18.76 12.11 19.69
C ARG A 110 17.91 11.93 20.96
N VAL A 111 16.59 11.91 20.83
CA VAL A 111 15.67 11.99 21.98
C VAL A 111 14.67 10.85 22.06
N VAL A 112 14.57 10.00 21.02
CA VAL A 112 13.60 8.90 20.93
C VAL A 112 14.29 7.53 20.88
N ASP A 113 13.61 6.48 21.33
CA ASP A 113 14.08 5.08 21.26
C ASP A 113 13.80 4.45 19.89
N ALA A 114 12.76 4.92 19.18
CA ALA A 114 12.36 4.47 17.86
C ALA A 114 11.59 5.58 17.12
N LEU A 115 11.62 5.56 15.78
CA LEU A 115 10.92 6.52 14.93
C LEU A 115 9.86 5.84 14.07
N VAL A 116 8.60 6.22 14.26
CA VAL A 116 7.51 5.83 13.38
C VAL A 116 7.27 6.95 12.38
N PHE A 117 7.20 6.60 11.09
CA PHE A 117 6.88 7.57 10.05
C PHE A 117 5.71 7.10 9.17
N VAL A 118 4.85 8.02 8.75
CA VAL A 118 3.70 7.76 7.87
C VAL A 118 3.98 8.35 6.50
N GLY A 119 4.12 7.49 5.48
CA GLY A 119 4.57 7.94 4.17
C GLY A 119 4.66 6.84 3.11
N GLY A 120 5.36 7.16 2.01
CA GLY A 120 5.74 6.21 0.96
C GLY A 120 7.26 6.06 0.85
N ASP A 121 7.76 5.37 -0.19
CA ASP A 121 9.20 5.10 -0.36
C ASP A 121 10.07 6.37 -0.37
N GLY A 122 9.63 7.45 -1.01
CA GLY A 122 10.33 8.74 -0.96
C GLY A 122 10.50 9.27 0.48
N THR A 123 9.51 9.06 1.34
CA THR A 123 9.62 9.40 2.77
C THR A 123 10.60 8.47 3.48
N ALA A 124 10.59 7.17 3.17
CA ALA A 124 11.57 6.22 3.74
C ALA A 124 13.01 6.59 3.33
N ARG A 125 13.21 7.10 2.11
CA ARG A 125 14.48 7.63 1.63
C ARG A 125 14.92 8.89 2.39
N ASP A 126 14.00 9.83 2.62
CA ASP A 126 14.29 11.02 3.43
C ASP A 126 14.62 10.65 4.90
N ILE A 127 13.93 9.65 5.47
CA ILE A 127 14.26 9.11 6.80
C ILE A 127 15.65 8.45 6.82
N LEU A 128 15.99 7.66 5.79
CA LEU A 128 17.32 7.06 5.64
C LEU A 128 18.43 8.12 5.67
N GLU A 129 18.26 9.20 4.92
CA GLU A 129 19.19 10.34 4.90
C GLU A 129 19.33 10.99 6.29
N ALA A 130 18.24 11.06 7.06
CA ALA A 130 18.22 11.73 8.35
C ALA A 130 18.80 10.91 9.52
N VAL A 131 18.54 9.60 9.56
CA VAL A 131 18.85 8.77 10.73
C VAL A 131 20.10 7.89 10.59
N ASP A 132 20.66 7.81 9.38
CA ASP A 132 21.89 7.07 9.06
C ASP A 132 21.88 5.60 9.54
N GLY A 133 20.71 4.95 9.44
CA GLY A 133 20.53 3.52 9.76
C GLY A 133 20.66 3.12 11.25
N GLU A 134 20.95 4.05 12.17
CA GLU A 134 21.20 3.72 13.57
C GLU A 134 19.93 3.56 14.41
N LEU A 135 18.94 4.43 14.19
CA LEU A 135 17.70 4.48 14.94
C LEU A 135 16.70 3.43 14.40
N PRO A 136 16.08 2.59 15.24
CA PRO A 136 15.02 1.69 14.80
C PRO A 136 13.83 2.49 14.26
N VAL A 137 13.39 2.16 13.05
CA VAL A 137 12.24 2.81 12.40
C VAL A 137 11.08 1.84 12.19
N LEU A 138 9.88 2.38 11.99
CA LEU A 138 8.73 1.62 11.50
C LEU A 138 7.95 2.47 10.50
N GLY A 139 7.87 2.01 9.26
CA GLY A 139 7.09 2.66 8.22
C GLY A 139 5.61 2.30 8.32
N VAL A 140 4.76 3.30 8.52
CA VAL A 140 3.31 3.21 8.38
C VAL A 140 2.95 3.58 6.94
N PRO A 141 2.28 2.68 6.21
CA PRO A 141 1.96 2.93 4.81
C PRO A 141 0.87 4.01 4.65
N SER A 142 1.17 5.10 3.94
CA SER A 142 0.15 6.10 3.54
C SER A 142 -0.49 5.81 2.17
N GLY A 143 0.10 4.90 1.41
CA GLY A 143 -0.26 4.60 0.04
C GLY A 143 0.35 3.29 -0.44
N VAL A 144 0.40 3.09 -1.75
CA VAL A 144 0.32 1.73 -2.32
C VAL A 144 1.51 1.26 -3.13
N LYS A 145 2.53 2.10 -3.29
CA LYS A 145 3.71 1.81 -4.09
C LYS A 145 4.96 1.73 -3.22
N MET A 146 4.87 1.10 -2.05
CA MET A 146 6.04 0.93 -1.21
C MET A 146 6.72 -0.38 -1.58
N TYR A 147 7.96 -0.27 -2.01
CA TYR A 147 8.88 -1.37 -2.29
C TYR A 147 9.83 -1.57 -1.12
N SER A 148 10.10 -0.53 -0.35
CA SER A 148 10.95 -0.62 0.84
C SER A 148 10.41 -1.64 1.82
N SER A 149 11.30 -2.49 2.34
CA SER A 149 10.91 -3.58 3.25
C SER A 149 10.75 -3.10 4.70
N VAL A 150 10.84 -1.78 4.92
CA VAL A 150 10.72 -1.10 6.22
C VAL A 150 9.26 -0.81 6.62
N PHE A 151 8.32 -1.01 5.70
CA PHE A 151 6.89 -0.76 5.94
C PHE A 151 6.15 -1.98 6.50
N ALA A 152 5.19 -1.70 7.37
CA ALA A 152 4.19 -2.68 7.77
C ALA A 152 3.18 -2.97 6.64
N LEU A 153 2.38 -4.03 6.83
CA LEU A 153 1.31 -4.40 5.89
C LEU A 153 0.18 -3.36 5.80
N ASN A 154 -0.19 -2.71 6.90
CA ASN A 154 -1.18 -1.63 6.94
C ASN A 154 -1.02 -0.86 8.27
N PRO A 155 -1.73 0.27 8.48
CA PRO A 155 -1.62 1.03 9.73
C PRO A 155 -1.93 0.23 10.99
N ARG A 156 -2.88 -0.71 10.95
CA ARG A 156 -3.24 -1.55 12.11
C ARG A 156 -2.13 -2.53 12.46
N VAL A 157 -1.53 -3.14 11.44
CA VAL A 157 -0.40 -4.05 11.59
C VAL A 157 0.84 -3.29 12.10
N ALA A 158 1.08 -2.06 11.63
CA ALA A 158 2.12 -1.22 12.20
C ALA A 158 1.89 -0.95 13.69
N ALA A 159 0.65 -0.66 14.10
CA ALA A 159 0.31 -0.42 15.49
C ALA A 159 0.57 -1.65 16.38
N GLU A 160 0.27 -2.85 15.86
CA GLU A 160 0.58 -4.10 16.55
C GLU A 160 2.09 -4.34 16.63
N ILE A 161 2.84 -4.12 15.54
CA ILE A 161 4.31 -4.23 15.55
C ILE A 161 4.91 -3.28 16.59
N LEU A 162 4.44 -2.04 16.66
CA LEU A 162 4.88 -1.09 17.68
C LEU A 162 4.52 -1.56 19.09
N ALA A 163 3.31 -2.08 19.31
CA ALA A 163 2.89 -2.60 20.60
C ALA A 163 3.77 -3.78 21.04
N ARG A 164 4.15 -4.68 20.12
CA ARG A 164 5.09 -5.78 20.37
C ARG A 164 6.49 -5.27 20.71
N PHE A 165 6.97 -4.25 20.01
CA PHE A 165 8.24 -3.61 20.32
C PHE A 165 8.27 -3.01 21.74
N ILE A 166 7.22 -2.28 22.13
CA ILE A 166 7.08 -1.71 23.48
C ILE A 166 7.07 -2.82 24.55
N ARG A 167 6.55 -4.01 24.24
CA ARG A 167 6.57 -5.18 25.14
C ARG A 167 7.89 -5.97 25.12
N GLY A 168 8.84 -5.62 24.25
CA GLY A 168 10.10 -6.36 24.07
C GLY A 168 9.96 -7.66 23.27
N GLU A 169 8.89 -7.80 22.48
CA GLU A 169 8.53 -9.01 21.73
C GLU A 169 8.88 -8.91 20.22
N ALA A 170 9.38 -7.76 19.76
CA ALA A 170 9.78 -7.55 18.37
C ALA A 170 11.31 -7.57 18.20
N SER A 171 11.79 -7.95 17.01
CA SER A 171 13.20 -7.87 16.62
C SER A 171 13.50 -6.59 15.86
N ILE A 172 14.78 -6.22 15.79
CA ILE A 172 15.27 -5.15 14.91
C ILE A 172 16.11 -5.81 13.82
N GLU A 173 15.75 -5.55 12.56
CA GLU A 173 16.43 -6.11 11.39
C GLU A 173 16.84 -4.99 10.43
N GLU A 174 17.98 -5.14 9.75
CA GLU A 174 18.33 -4.24 8.64
C GLU A 174 17.53 -4.61 7.39
N ARG A 175 16.83 -3.63 6.82
CA ARG A 175 15.99 -3.83 5.64
C ARG A 175 16.20 -2.76 4.59
N GLU A 176 16.08 -3.18 3.34
CA GLU A 176 16.30 -2.35 2.16
C GLU A 176 15.27 -1.22 2.08
N VAL A 177 15.79 -0.01 1.85
CA VAL A 177 15.02 1.14 1.37
C VAL A 177 15.15 1.16 -0.15
N LEU A 178 14.03 0.88 -0.80
CA LEU A 178 13.89 0.87 -2.25
C LEU A 178 13.06 2.06 -2.66
N ASP A 179 13.46 2.71 -3.73
CA ASP A 179 12.63 3.73 -4.36
C ASP A 179 12.46 3.41 -5.84
N VAL A 180 11.33 3.86 -6.37
CA VAL A 180 11.04 3.75 -7.80
C VAL A 180 11.78 4.87 -8.51
N ASP A 181 12.47 4.53 -9.59
CA ASP A 181 12.89 5.54 -10.55
C ASP A 181 11.63 6.14 -11.20
N GLU A 182 11.26 7.34 -10.76
CA GLU A 182 10.04 8.01 -11.21
C GLU A 182 10.02 8.26 -12.72
N GLU A 183 11.18 8.53 -13.35
CA GLU A 183 11.24 8.76 -14.80
C GLU A 183 10.99 7.46 -15.57
N ALA A 184 11.61 6.36 -15.14
CA ALA A 184 11.33 5.04 -15.67
C ALA A 184 9.86 4.65 -15.47
N PHE A 185 9.30 4.95 -14.29
CA PHE A 185 7.91 4.65 -13.97
C PHE A 185 6.94 5.49 -14.81
N ARG A 186 7.25 6.78 -15.07
CA ARG A 186 6.51 7.64 -16.01
C ARG A 186 6.44 7.02 -17.40
N SER A 187 7.50 6.36 -17.83
CA SER A 187 7.60 5.63 -19.10
C SER A 187 7.11 4.16 -19.03
N ASP A 188 6.26 3.81 -18.04
CA ASP A 188 5.65 2.47 -17.83
C ASP A 188 6.69 1.34 -17.63
N ARG A 189 7.89 1.69 -17.15
CA ARG A 189 8.94 0.76 -16.77
C ARG A 189 9.11 0.73 -15.27
N LEU A 190 9.11 -0.48 -14.69
CA LEU A 190 9.47 -0.64 -13.28
C LEU A 190 11.00 -0.75 -13.16
N SER A 191 11.63 0.28 -12.61
CA SER A 191 13.04 0.27 -12.21
C SER A 191 13.12 0.63 -10.74
N LEU A 192 13.73 -0.27 -9.94
CA LEU A 192 13.87 -0.10 -8.49
C LEU A 192 15.34 0.13 -8.19
N LYS A 193 15.63 1.17 -7.40
CA LYS A 193 16.98 1.49 -6.93
C LYS A 193 17.08 1.25 -5.43
N ILE A 194 18.11 0.52 -5.01
CA ILE A 194 18.47 0.41 -3.59
C ILE A 194 19.13 1.74 -3.19
N HIS A 195 18.57 2.41 -2.20
CA HIS A 195 19.14 3.64 -1.62
C HIS A 195 20.01 3.36 -0.40
N GLY A 196 19.71 2.28 0.33
CA GLY A 196 20.46 1.86 1.51
C GLY A 196 19.62 0.96 2.40
N TYR A 197 19.98 0.90 3.67
CA TYR A 197 19.35 0.01 4.66
C TYR A 197 18.98 0.80 5.91
N LEU A 198 17.80 0.50 6.47
CA LEU A 198 17.36 1.01 7.77
C LEU A 198 17.15 -0.15 8.73
N LYS A 199 17.51 0.05 9.99
CA LYS A 199 17.06 -0.82 11.09
C LYS A 199 15.57 -0.64 11.28
N THR A 200 14.77 -1.66 10.97
CA THR A 200 13.31 -1.62 11.13
C THR A 200 12.83 -2.59 12.18
N ILE A 201 11.72 -2.24 12.82
CA ILE A 201 11.05 -3.07 13.83
C ILE A 201 10.27 -4.17 13.10
N VAL A 202 10.57 -5.42 13.44
CA VAL A 202 10.00 -6.61 12.80
C VAL A 202 9.31 -7.51 13.81
N TYR A 203 8.16 -8.04 13.41
CA TYR A 203 7.53 -9.18 14.05
C TYR A 203 7.20 -10.22 12.98
N HIS A 204 7.75 -11.43 13.11
CA HIS A 204 7.66 -12.46 12.08
C HIS A 204 6.20 -12.75 11.70
N GLY A 205 5.87 -12.59 10.41
CA GLY A 205 4.51 -12.76 9.85
C GLY A 205 3.75 -11.46 9.56
N LEU A 206 4.25 -10.29 10.01
CA LEU A 206 3.53 -9.00 9.94
C LEU A 206 4.23 -7.90 9.11
N THR A 207 5.44 -8.17 8.60
CA THR A 207 6.22 -7.20 7.81
C THR A 207 6.24 -7.54 6.33
N GLN A 208 6.30 -6.52 5.47
CA GLN A 208 6.32 -6.67 4.02
C GLN A 208 7.62 -7.35 3.53
N ALA A 209 7.49 -8.37 2.67
CA ALA A 209 8.62 -8.96 1.93
C ALA A 209 8.89 -8.19 0.62
N SER A 210 10.14 -8.16 0.18
CA SER A 210 10.54 -7.54 -1.09
C SER A 210 9.92 -8.26 -2.29
N LYS A 211 9.61 -7.50 -3.34
CA LYS A 211 8.94 -8.02 -4.55
C LYS A 211 9.90 -8.90 -5.35
N THR A 212 9.75 -10.22 -5.27
CA THR A 212 10.49 -11.13 -6.15
C THR A 212 9.92 -11.06 -7.58
N ILE A 213 10.73 -10.62 -8.53
CA ILE A 213 10.41 -10.71 -9.96
C ILE A 213 10.82 -12.13 -10.40
N MET A 214 9.85 -13.03 -10.50
CA MET A 214 10.06 -14.31 -11.18
C MET A 214 9.77 -14.11 -12.67
N ALA A 215 10.72 -14.52 -13.50
CA ALA A 215 10.60 -14.55 -14.95
C ALA A 215 11.32 -15.80 -15.44
N GLY A 216 10.57 -16.91 -15.51
CA GLY A 216 11.01 -18.16 -16.14
C GLY A 216 10.13 -18.50 -17.34
N ALA A 217 10.61 -19.34 -18.26
CA ALA A 217 9.86 -19.78 -19.45
C ALA A 217 8.50 -20.41 -19.08
N ASP A 218 8.45 -21.22 -18.01
CA ASP A 218 7.22 -21.83 -17.50
C ASP A 218 6.19 -20.80 -16.98
N GLU A 219 6.67 -19.64 -16.51
CA GLU A 219 5.81 -18.60 -15.98
C GLU A 219 5.09 -17.82 -17.10
N GLU A 220 5.79 -17.53 -18.21
CA GLU A 220 5.16 -16.90 -19.37
C GLU A 220 4.13 -17.83 -20.03
N LEU A 221 4.42 -19.14 -20.12
CA LEU A 221 3.43 -20.13 -20.57
C LEU A 221 2.19 -20.17 -19.67
N SER A 222 2.40 -20.12 -18.35
CA SER A 222 1.30 -20.08 -17.38
C SER A 222 0.44 -18.81 -17.54
N LYS A 223 1.08 -17.64 -17.71
CA LYS A 223 0.37 -16.37 -17.94
C LYS A 223 -0.43 -16.41 -19.24
N LYS A 224 0.11 -17.01 -20.31
CA LYS A 224 -0.59 -17.17 -21.58
C LYS A 224 -1.83 -18.06 -21.43
N ALA A 225 -1.70 -19.21 -20.78
CA ALA A 225 -2.82 -20.12 -20.54
C ALA A 225 -3.95 -19.47 -19.70
N ILE A 226 -3.59 -18.63 -18.73
CA ILE A 226 -4.55 -17.81 -17.98
C ILE A 226 -5.25 -16.80 -18.91
N ALA A 227 -4.46 -16.09 -19.73
CA ALA A 227 -4.97 -15.08 -20.65
C ALA A 227 -5.96 -15.64 -21.65
N GLU A 228 -5.62 -16.75 -22.32
CA GLU A 228 -6.49 -17.47 -23.28
C GLU A 228 -7.85 -17.78 -22.64
N TYR A 229 -7.85 -18.40 -21.45
CA TYR A 229 -9.08 -18.72 -20.72
C TYR A 229 -9.91 -17.48 -20.36
N ILE A 230 -9.26 -16.40 -19.91
CA ILE A 230 -9.96 -15.16 -19.54
C ILE A 230 -10.64 -14.52 -20.77
N VAL A 231 -9.93 -14.45 -21.90
CA VAL A 231 -10.43 -13.82 -23.14
C VAL A 231 -11.57 -14.63 -23.78
N GLU A 232 -11.50 -15.96 -23.72
CA GLU A 232 -12.58 -16.85 -24.18
C GLU A 232 -13.85 -16.71 -23.34
N ASN A 233 -13.71 -16.42 -22.04
CA ASN A 233 -14.82 -16.27 -21.10
C ASN A 233 -15.24 -14.80 -20.89
N MET A 234 -14.84 -13.90 -21.78
CA MET A 234 -15.31 -12.51 -21.76
C MET A 234 -16.77 -12.44 -22.22
N GLU A 235 -17.61 -11.80 -21.42
CA GLU A 235 -19.01 -11.56 -21.74
C GLU A 235 -19.15 -10.36 -22.70
N PRO A 236 -20.02 -10.44 -23.72
CA PRO A 236 -20.32 -9.31 -24.59
C PRO A 236 -21.03 -8.19 -23.81
N ASP A 237 -20.81 -6.94 -24.23
CA ASP A 237 -21.39 -5.72 -23.66
C ASP A 237 -21.05 -5.47 -22.17
N VAL A 238 -20.08 -6.22 -21.61
CA VAL A 238 -19.62 -6.07 -20.23
C VAL A 238 -18.23 -5.42 -20.21
N PRO A 239 -18.06 -4.29 -19.52
CA PRO A 239 -16.73 -3.71 -19.30
C PRO A 239 -15.87 -4.59 -18.40
N TYR A 240 -14.60 -4.74 -18.77
CA TYR A 240 -13.57 -5.36 -17.97
C TYR A 240 -12.54 -4.29 -17.57
N ILE A 241 -12.51 -3.99 -16.27
CA ILE A 241 -11.47 -3.18 -15.64
C ILE A 241 -10.25 -4.08 -15.43
N LEU A 242 -9.12 -3.72 -16.02
CA LEU A 242 -7.88 -4.47 -16.01
C LEU A 242 -6.91 -3.80 -15.05
N GLY A 243 -6.67 -4.42 -13.90
CA GLY A 243 -5.71 -3.92 -12.91
C GLY A 243 -4.26 -4.05 -13.37
N PRO A 244 -3.31 -3.42 -12.66
CA PRO A 244 -1.90 -3.46 -13.02
C PRO A 244 -1.29 -4.84 -12.81
N GLY A 245 -0.23 -5.14 -13.57
CA GLY A 245 0.62 -6.32 -13.36
C GLY A 245 0.85 -7.16 -14.61
N SER A 246 1.93 -7.93 -14.60
CA SER A 246 2.38 -8.71 -15.76
C SER A 246 1.40 -9.83 -16.17
N THR A 247 0.69 -10.43 -15.22
CA THR A 247 -0.34 -11.45 -15.52
C THR A 247 -1.55 -10.82 -16.22
N VAL A 248 -1.98 -9.62 -15.81
CA VAL A 248 -3.06 -8.89 -16.49
C VAL A 248 -2.59 -8.38 -17.86
N LYS A 249 -1.33 -7.93 -17.97
CA LYS A 249 -0.72 -7.55 -19.25
C LYS A 249 -0.71 -8.71 -20.25
N ALA A 250 -0.60 -9.96 -19.79
CA ALA A 250 -0.76 -11.12 -20.67
C ALA A 250 -2.17 -11.26 -21.23
N VAL A 251 -3.22 -10.95 -20.44
CA VAL A 251 -4.62 -10.86 -20.93
C VAL A 251 -4.73 -9.80 -22.03
N CYS A 252 -4.10 -8.64 -21.85
CA CYS A 252 -4.09 -7.61 -22.89
C CYS A 252 -3.38 -8.03 -24.18
N ARG A 253 -2.26 -8.76 -24.08
CA ARG A 253 -1.57 -9.33 -25.24
C ARG A 253 -2.48 -10.28 -26.01
N GLU A 254 -3.21 -11.15 -25.30
CA GLU A 254 -4.17 -12.09 -25.91
C GLU A 254 -5.34 -11.37 -26.58
N LEU A 255 -5.79 -10.24 -26.01
CA LEU A 255 -6.79 -9.35 -26.63
C LEU A 255 -6.24 -8.55 -27.83
N ASN A 256 -4.94 -8.58 -28.10
CA ASN A 256 -4.26 -7.71 -29.06
C ASN A 256 -4.46 -6.21 -28.78
N VAL A 257 -4.49 -5.82 -27.51
CA VAL A 257 -4.60 -4.41 -27.09
C VAL A 257 -3.37 -3.96 -26.30
N GLU A 258 -3.01 -2.69 -26.49
CA GLU A 258 -1.83 -2.11 -25.84
C GLU A 258 -2.16 -1.51 -24.47
N CYS A 259 -2.09 -2.34 -23.43
CA CYS A 259 -2.29 -1.95 -22.03
C CYS A 259 -1.02 -1.45 -21.33
N THR A 260 -1.26 -0.69 -20.26
CA THR A 260 -0.24 -0.29 -19.28
C THR A 260 0.17 -1.46 -18.38
N LEU A 261 1.42 -1.46 -17.91
CA LEU A 261 1.87 -2.44 -16.90
C LEU A 261 1.46 -2.01 -15.49
N LEU A 262 1.49 -0.71 -15.22
CA LEU A 262 1.37 -0.12 -13.88
C LEU A 262 0.09 0.70 -13.68
N GLY A 263 -0.70 0.86 -14.73
CA GLY A 263 -1.98 1.57 -14.72
C GLY A 263 -3.18 0.64 -14.59
N VAL A 264 -4.36 1.22 -14.76
CA VAL A 264 -5.63 0.49 -14.83
C VAL A 264 -6.24 0.77 -16.19
N ASP A 265 -6.50 -0.26 -16.99
CA ASP A 265 -7.08 -0.11 -18.32
C ASP A 265 -8.53 -0.62 -18.31
N VAL A 266 -9.35 -0.21 -19.29
CA VAL A 266 -10.72 -0.70 -19.44
C VAL A 266 -10.94 -1.17 -20.85
N VAL A 267 -11.41 -2.40 -21.00
CA VAL A 267 -11.81 -2.98 -22.28
C VAL A 267 -13.31 -3.26 -22.30
N VAL A 268 -13.95 -3.10 -23.44
CA VAL A 268 -15.34 -3.49 -23.71
C VAL A 268 -15.35 -4.19 -25.07
N ASP A 269 -16.01 -5.34 -25.16
CA ASP A 269 -16.04 -6.16 -26.39
C ASP A 269 -14.64 -6.39 -26.99
N LYS A 270 -13.67 -6.66 -26.11
CA LYS A 270 -12.26 -6.90 -26.44
C LYS A 270 -11.52 -5.70 -27.05
N VAL A 271 -12.12 -4.51 -27.04
CA VAL A 271 -11.52 -3.26 -27.50
C VAL A 271 -11.16 -2.39 -26.30
N LEU A 272 -9.97 -1.77 -26.35
CA LEU A 272 -9.53 -0.82 -25.34
C LEU A 272 -10.36 0.48 -25.42
N VAL A 273 -11.07 0.82 -24.34
CA VAL A 273 -11.91 2.02 -24.22
C VAL A 273 -11.24 3.09 -23.38
N LEU A 274 -10.53 2.70 -22.32
CA LEU A 274 -9.74 3.61 -21.51
C LEU A 274 -8.35 3.02 -21.27
N LYS A 275 -7.33 3.86 -21.44
CA LYS A 275 -5.93 3.53 -21.12
C LYS A 275 -5.48 4.36 -19.92
N ASP A 276 -4.86 3.73 -18.93
CA ASP A 276 -4.40 4.36 -17.67
C ASP A 276 -5.49 5.18 -16.95
N ALA A 277 -6.67 4.60 -16.80
CA ALA A 277 -7.86 5.20 -16.20
C ALA A 277 -7.67 5.50 -14.70
N TRP A 278 -8.18 6.65 -14.26
CA TRP A 278 -8.29 7.03 -12.85
C TRP A 278 -9.70 6.82 -12.29
N GLU A 279 -9.88 6.99 -10.97
CA GLU A 279 -11.14 6.71 -10.24
C GLU A 279 -12.39 7.24 -10.96
N LYS A 280 -12.41 8.54 -11.29
CA LYS A 280 -13.56 9.19 -11.93
C LYS A 280 -13.99 8.50 -13.24
N GLN A 281 -13.04 8.12 -14.10
CA GLN A 281 -13.35 7.45 -15.35
C GLN A 281 -13.89 6.04 -15.13
N LEU A 282 -13.39 5.33 -14.11
CA LEU A 282 -13.92 4.02 -13.74
C LEU A 282 -15.38 4.13 -13.23
N LEU A 283 -15.68 5.16 -12.45
CA LEU A 283 -17.04 5.44 -12.00
C LEU A 283 -17.97 5.79 -13.17
N GLU A 284 -17.51 6.57 -14.16
CA GLU A 284 -18.26 6.89 -15.38
C GLU A 284 -18.57 5.64 -16.22
N ILE A 285 -17.62 4.68 -16.30
CA ILE A 285 -17.87 3.37 -16.93
C ILE A 285 -18.96 2.61 -16.17
N LEU A 286 -18.88 2.56 -14.84
CA LEU A 286 -19.90 1.89 -14.02
C LEU A 286 -21.28 2.56 -14.14
N ASP A 287 -21.33 3.89 -14.22
CA ASP A 287 -22.58 4.64 -14.42
C ASP A 287 -23.18 4.34 -15.81
N LYS A 288 -22.34 4.23 -16.85
CA LYS A 288 -22.78 3.97 -18.22
C LYS A 288 -23.31 2.54 -18.43
N TYR A 289 -22.61 1.53 -17.91
CA TYR A 289 -22.92 0.12 -18.19
C TYR A 289 -23.68 -0.59 -17.05
N GLY A 290 -23.77 0.03 -15.86
CA GLY A 290 -24.45 -0.52 -14.69
C GLY A 290 -23.73 -1.69 -14.00
N ARG A 291 -22.81 -2.37 -14.69
CA ARG A 291 -21.93 -3.42 -14.18
C ARG A 291 -20.59 -3.42 -14.90
N ALA A 292 -19.57 -3.96 -14.26
CA ALA A 292 -18.27 -4.26 -14.86
C ALA A 292 -17.65 -5.46 -14.13
N LYS A 293 -16.68 -6.14 -14.74
CA LYS A 293 -15.81 -7.11 -14.07
C LYS A 293 -14.43 -6.52 -13.83
N LEU A 294 -13.80 -6.90 -12.73
CA LEU A 294 -12.47 -6.45 -12.36
C LEU A 294 -11.49 -7.61 -12.42
N ILE A 295 -10.52 -7.55 -13.33
CA ILE A 295 -9.42 -8.52 -13.42
C ILE A 295 -8.22 -7.95 -12.67
N VAL A 296 -7.79 -8.64 -11.61
CA VAL A 296 -6.66 -8.22 -10.76
C VAL A 296 -5.72 -9.38 -10.49
N THR A 297 -4.44 -9.05 -10.28
CA THR A 297 -3.41 -10.00 -9.89
C THR A 297 -2.75 -9.56 -8.59
N PRO A 298 -2.41 -10.48 -7.67
CA PRO A 298 -1.71 -10.12 -6.46
C PRO A 298 -0.28 -9.64 -6.76
N ILE A 299 0.17 -8.68 -5.97
CA ILE A 299 1.56 -8.22 -5.96
C ILE A 299 2.45 -9.37 -5.47
N GLY A 300 3.41 -9.79 -6.31
CA GLY A 300 4.36 -10.87 -5.99
C GLY A 300 5.15 -10.57 -4.71
N GLY A 301 5.39 -11.59 -3.89
CA GLY A 301 6.06 -11.49 -2.59
C GLY A 301 5.20 -10.93 -1.45
N GLN A 302 4.24 -10.04 -1.73
CA GLN A 302 3.45 -9.34 -0.71
C GLN A 302 2.03 -9.89 -0.55
N GLY A 303 1.42 -10.39 -1.62
CA GLY A 303 0.07 -10.96 -1.58
C GLY A 303 -1.09 -9.97 -1.62
N PHE A 304 -0.83 -8.66 -1.69
CA PHE A 304 -1.91 -7.68 -1.82
C PHE A 304 -2.60 -7.76 -3.17
N LEU A 305 -3.93 -7.78 -3.14
CA LEU A 305 -4.83 -7.83 -4.28
C LEU A 305 -5.41 -6.44 -4.60
N LEU A 306 -5.88 -5.73 -3.57
CA LEU A 306 -6.54 -4.43 -3.71
C LEU A 306 -5.97 -3.45 -2.70
N GLY A 307 -5.97 -2.19 -3.11
CA GLY A 307 -5.47 -1.11 -2.30
C GLY A 307 -3.96 -1.19 -2.09
N ARG A 308 -3.23 -1.97 -2.90
CA ARG A 308 -1.79 -1.77 -3.15
C ARG A 308 -1.49 -1.86 -4.65
N GLY A 309 -0.65 -1.00 -5.21
CA GLY A 309 -0.38 -0.85 -6.64
C GLY A 309 -1.53 -0.30 -7.50
N ASN A 310 -2.78 -0.26 -7.02
CA ASN A 310 -3.98 -0.07 -7.84
C ASN A 310 -5.06 0.84 -7.21
N GLN A 311 -4.65 1.96 -6.63
CA GLN A 311 -5.53 2.92 -5.91
C GLN A 311 -6.66 3.51 -6.75
N GLN A 312 -6.54 3.51 -8.09
CA GLN A 312 -7.61 3.94 -8.99
C GLN A 312 -8.88 3.09 -8.79
N ILE A 313 -8.72 1.82 -8.40
CA ILE A 313 -9.78 0.91 -7.99
C ILE A 313 -10.14 1.20 -6.52
N SER A 314 -10.74 2.36 -6.30
CA SER A 314 -10.99 2.88 -4.96
C SER A 314 -12.17 2.20 -4.25
N PRO A 315 -12.39 2.46 -2.94
CA PRO A 315 -13.59 1.99 -2.25
C PRO A 315 -14.90 2.37 -2.94
N ARG A 316 -14.96 3.55 -3.58
CA ARG A 316 -16.15 4.01 -4.32
C ARG A 316 -16.43 3.14 -5.53
N VAL A 317 -15.38 2.76 -6.27
CA VAL A 317 -15.48 1.83 -7.41
C VAL A 317 -15.89 0.44 -6.91
N LEU A 318 -15.18 -0.09 -5.91
CA LEU A 318 -15.40 -1.44 -5.38
C LEU A 318 -16.78 -1.61 -4.74
N SER A 319 -17.31 -0.58 -4.07
CA SER A 319 -18.64 -0.60 -3.46
C SER A 319 -19.79 -0.78 -4.46
N ARG A 320 -19.54 -0.51 -5.74
CA ARG A 320 -20.49 -0.70 -6.85
C ARG A 320 -20.33 -2.05 -7.55
N MET A 321 -19.38 -2.87 -7.11
CA MET A 321 -19.10 -4.18 -7.69
C MET A 321 -19.51 -5.28 -6.72
N ARG A 322 -19.94 -6.42 -7.26
CA ARG A 322 -20.22 -7.61 -6.44
C ARG A 322 -18.96 -8.45 -6.30
N ARG A 323 -18.99 -9.34 -5.33
CA ARG A 323 -17.89 -10.29 -5.09
C ARG A 323 -17.59 -11.15 -6.32
N GLU A 324 -18.63 -11.59 -7.04
CA GLU A 324 -18.47 -12.36 -8.28
C GLU A 324 -17.89 -11.59 -9.46
N ASP A 325 -17.94 -10.25 -9.41
CA ASP A 325 -17.37 -9.40 -10.46
C ASP A 325 -15.83 -9.31 -10.32
N LEU A 326 -15.26 -9.75 -9.20
CA LEU A 326 -13.82 -9.79 -8.95
C LEU A 326 -13.19 -11.08 -9.48
N VAL A 327 -12.42 -10.96 -10.57
CA VAL A 327 -11.70 -12.06 -11.21
C VAL A 327 -10.22 -11.97 -10.84
N ILE A 328 -9.76 -12.91 -10.01
CA ILE A 328 -8.36 -12.95 -9.56
C ILE A 328 -7.55 -13.86 -10.48
N VAL A 329 -6.45 -13.34 -11.03
CA VAL A 329 -5.53 -14.08 -11.90
C VAL A 329 -4.11 -14.09 -11.33
N ALA A 330 -3.47 -15.25 -11.27
CA ALA A 330 -2.09 -15.36 -10.80
C ALA A 330 -1.49 -16.70 -11.25
N THR A 331 -0.19 -16.76 -11.50
CA THR A 331 0.46 -18.06 -11.77
C THR A 331 0.42 -18.96 -10.54
N GLU A 332 0.38 -20.28 -10.76
CA GLU A 332 0.34 -21.26 -9.68
C GLU A 332 1.55 -21.13 -8.73
N SER A 333 2.74 -20.84 -9.29
CA SER A 333 3.96 -20.59 -8.51
C SER A 333 3.80 -19.42 -7.54
N LYS A 334 3.19 -18.31 -8.01
CA LYS A 334 2.93 -17.13 -7.18
C LYS A 334 1.94 -17.44 -6.07
N ILE A 335 0.86 -18.17 -6.35
CA ILE A 335 -0.13 -18.54 -5.33
C ILE A 335 0.42 -19.53 -4.30
N LYS A 336 1.24 -20.50 -4.71
CA LYS A 336 1.84 -21.46 -3.76
C LYS A 336 2.73 -20.78 -2.71
N GLN A 337 3.37 -19.67 -3.05
CA GLN A 337 4.16 -18.88 -2.11
C GLN A 337 3.27 -17.99 -1.21
N LEU A 338 2.13 -17.52 -1.75
CA LEU A 338 1.22 -16.62 -1.07
C LEU A 338 0.10 -17.42 -0.37
N LYS A 339 0.35 -17.84 0.88
CA LYS A 339 -0.64 -18.57 1.71
C LYS A 339 -1.95 -17.81 1.92
N THR A 340 -1.94 -16.48 1.82
CA THR A 340 -3.09 -15.59 2.00
C THR A 340 -2.90 -14.37 1.12
N LEU A 341 -3.99 -13.87 0.56
CA LEU A 341 -4.04 -12.60 -0.17
C LEU A 341 -4.58 -11.50 0.73
N TYR A 342 -4.17 -10.26 0.49
CA TYR A 342 -4.51 -9.13 1.34
C TYR A 342 -5.28 -8.03 0.60
N VAL A 343 -6.17 -7.36 1.31
CA VAL A 343 -6.88 -6.16 0.84
C VAL A 343 -6.67 -5.04 1.86
N ASP A 344 -6.41 -3.83 1.37
CA ASP A 344 -6.32 -2.61 2.18
C ASP A 344 -6.80 -1.42 1.34
N THR A 345 -8.11 -1.36 1.11
CA THR A 345 -8.74 -0.32 0.28
C THR A 345 -8.76 1.05 0.96
N GLY A 346 -8.48 1.09 2.26
CA GLY A 346 -8.60 2.29 3.11
C GLY A 346 -10.01 2.53 3.65
N ASP A 347 -10.95 1.63 3.37
CA ASP A 347 -12.27 1.58 4.00
C ASP A 347 -12.40 0.28 4.81
N PRO A 348 -12.36 0.34 6.16
CA PRO A 348 -12.43 -0.86 7.01
C PRO A 348 -13.74 -1.65 6.91
N ILE A 349 -14.85 -1.05 6.46
CA ILE A 349 -16.12 -1.76 6.27
C ILE A 349 -16.02 -2.58 4.99
N LEU A 350 -15.55 -1.96 3.91
CA LEU A 350 -15.34 -2.65 2.64
C LEU A 350 -14.27 -3.74 2.74
N ASP A 351 -13.15 -3.46 3.42
CA ASP A 351 -12.06 -4.43 3.60
C ASP A 351 -12.56 -5.71 4.28
N ARG A 352 -13.48 -5.59 5.24
CA ARG A 352 -14.15 -6.73 5.88
C ARG A 352 -15.12 -7.45 4.95
N ALA A 353 -15.89 -6.72 4.16
CA ALA A 353 -16.81 -7.32 3.18
C ALA A 353 -16.06 -8.13 2.10
N LEU A 354 -14.81 -7.78 1.82
CA LEU A 354 -13.92 -8.46 0.88
C LEU A 354 -13.16 -9.66 1.48
N GLU A 355 -13.32 -9.97 2.77
CA GLU A 355 -12.68 -11.14 3.36
C GLU A 355 -13.34 -12.46 2.93
N GLY A 356 -12.59 -13.55 3.06
CA GLY A 356 -13.08 -14.91 2.86
C GLY A 356 -12.34 -15.62 1.72
N TYR A 357 -12.98 -16.60 1.10
CA TYR A 357 -12.33 -17.44 0.09
C TYR A 357 -12.69 -17.02 -1.32
N TYR A 358 -11.70 -16.96 -2.20
CA TYR A 358 -11.86 -16.58 -3.60
C TYR A 358 -11.21 -17.62 -4.50
N ARG A 359 -11.79 -17.79 -5.69
CA ARG A 359 -11.18 -18.60 -6.75
C ARG A 359 -10.17 -17.73 -7.49
N VAL A 360 -8.93 -18.20 -7.55
CA VAL A 360 -7.85 -17.61 -8.33
C VAL A 360 -7.62 -18.48 -9.57
N VAL A 361 -7.73 -17.89 -10.75
CA VAL A 361 -7.41 -18.56 -12.02
C VAL A 361 -5.89 -18.66 -12.14
N VAL A 362 -5.39 -19.90 -12.23
CA VAL A 362 -3.95 -20.22 -12.22
C VAL A 362 -3.43 -20.88 -13.49
N GLY A 363 -4.32 -21.15 -14.44
CA GLY A 363 -4.04 -21.74 -15.74
C GLY A 363 -5.33 -21.86 -16.54
N TYR A 364 -5.25 -22.49 -17.71
CA TYR A 364 -6.42 -22.67 -18.57
C TYR A 364 -7.50 -23.52 -17.87
N GLY A 365 -8.66 -22.93 -17.58
CA GLY A 365 -9.77 -23.58 -16.87
C GLY A 365 -9.49 -24.02 -15.43
N ARG A 366 -8.30 -23.74 -14.90
CA ARG A 366 -7.85 -24.20 -13.57
C ARG A 366 -7.91 -23.06 -12.56
N SER A 367 -8.48 -23.35 -11.39
CA SER A 367 -8.53 -22.40 -10.28
C SER A 367 -8.12 -23.02 -8.95
N ILE A 368 -7.46 -22.23 -8.09
CA ILE A 368 -7.17 -22.56 -6.69
C ILE A 368 -8.00 -21.65 -5.79
N VAL A 369 -8.51 -22.18 -4.68
CA VAL A 369 -9.21 -21.38 -3.68
C VAL A 369 -8.18 -20.82 -2.69
N VAL A 370 -8.17 -19.50 -2.51
CA VAL A 370 -7.23 -18.80 -1.63
C VAL A 370 -8.00 -17.90 -0.67
N LYS A 371 -7.51 -17.80 0.57
CA LYS A 371 -8.06 -16.86 1.57
C LYS A 371 -7.63 -15.44 1.25
N VAL A 372 -8.58 -14.51 1.27
CA VAL A 372 -8.40 -13.06 1.28
C VAL A 372 -8.67 -12.55 2.68
N SER A 373 -7.80 -11.67 3.19
CA SER A 373 -7.84 -11.11 4.54
C SER A 373 -7.55 -9.61 4.53
N SER A 374 -8.17 -8.84 5.41
CA SER A 374 -7.82 -7.43 5.64
C SER A 374 -6.59 -7.26 6.55
N GLY A 375 -5.89 -8.35 6.89
CA GLY A 375 -4.73 -8.34 7.78
C GLY A 375 -5.10 -8.32 9.27
N ARG A 376 -6.36 -8.60 9.62
CA ARG A 376 -6.77 -8.90 11.00
C ARG A 376 -6.32 -10.33 11.35
N PHE A 377 -5.10 -10.47 11.85
CA PHE A 377 -4.59 -11.78 12.26
C PHE A 377 -5.20 -12.30 13.58
N PHE A 378 -5.84 -11.44 14.39
CA PHE A 378 -6.07 -11.74 15.82
C PHE A 378 -7.47 -11.45 16.40
N GLU A 379 -8.52 -11.16 15.61
CA GLU A 379 -9.85 -10.99 16.23
C GLU A 379 -10.47 -12.31 16.76
N ASN A 380 -9.90 -13.48 16.45
CA ASN A 380 -10.44 -14.78 16.86
C ASN A 380 -9.67 -15.49 17.98
N SER A 381 -8.75 -14.84 18.71
CA SER A 381 -8.07 -15.49 19.85
C SER A 381 -8.64 -15.15 21.23
N ASN A 382 -9.69 -14.32 21.32
CA ASN A 382 -10.37 -13.98 22.59
C ASN A 382 -11.84 -14.44 22.61
N SER A 383 -12.13 -15.60 22.05
CA SER A 383 -13.37 -16.34 22.30
C SER A 383 -13.06 -17.80 22.60
N ASN A 384 -12.62 -18.04 23.83
CA ASN A 384 -12.88 -19.26 24.60
C ASN A 384 -12.62 -18.99 26.08
#